data_AF-A0A5N6SZJ1-F1
#
_entry.id   AF-A0A5N6SZJ1-F1
#
_cell.length_a   1.000
_cell.length_b   1.000
_cell.length_c   1.000
_cell.angle_alpha   90.00
_cell.angle_beta   90.00
_cell.angle_gamma   90.00
#
_symmetry.space_group_name_H-M   'P 1'
#
loop_
_entity.id
_entity.type
_entity.pdbx_description
1 polymer ?
#
loop_
_entity_poly.entity_id
_entity_poly.type
_entity_poly.pdbx_seq_one_letter_code
_entity_poly.pdbx_strand_id
1 'polypeptide(L)'
;MPRIGHIKAGIVLPDGKNLLKQGCKTGVTWGKYSKLATTVFTAAKSGELRTTDEHSVVYDIKHDFFKPGDSGSLMYDERGYIAGMAFGGQVSGQIVVFTHIDNLIADIKERTGAKRVVFYGQEEPVEECDIDQH
;
A
#
# COMPACT_ATOMS: atom_id res chain seq x y z
N MET A 1 -12.35 -3.62 22.80
CA MET A 1 -11.18 -2.74 22.97
C MET A 1 -10.88 -2.07 21.63
N PRO A 2 -10.69 -0.75 21.55
CA PRO A 2 -10.34 -0.10 20.29
C PRO A 2 -8.92 -0.51 19.93
N ARG A 3 -8.75 -1.25 18.82
CA ARG A 3 -7.45 -1.63 18.28
C ARG A 3 -6.80 -0.36 17.75
N ILE A 4 -5.83 0.21 18.46
CA ILE A 4 -5.11 1.39 18.00
C ILE A 4 -4.17 0.91 16.90
N GLY A 5 -4.47 1.21 15.64
CA GLY A 5 -3.57 0.85 14.54
C GLY A 5 -2.32 1.70 14.58
N HIS A 6 -1.16 1.10 14.86
CA HIS A 6 0.13 1.75 14.70
C HIS A 6 0.80 1.20 13.44
N ILE A 7 1.08 2.06 12.46
CA ILE A 7 1.96 1.69 11.35
C ILE A 7 3.39 2.04 11.77
N LYS A 8 4.25 1.03 11.82
CA LYS A 8 5.71 1.23 11.91
C LYS A 8 6.19 1.91 10.61
N ALA A 9 7.22 2.75 10.68
CA ALA A 9 7.85 3.34 9.49
C ALA A 9 8.10 2.26 8.42
N GLY A 10 7.86 2.61 7.15
CA GLY A 10 7.55 1.70 6.05
C GLY A 10 8.42 0.46 5.95
N ILE A 11 7.79 -0.64 5.53
CA ILE A 11 8.49 -1.90 5.33
C ILE A 11 9.52 -1.78 4.22
N VAL A 12 10.70 -2.36 4.43
CA VAL A 12 11.67 -2.52 3.35
C VAL A 12 11.12 -3.55 2.36
N LEU A 13 10.91 -3.13 1.12
CA LEU A 13 10.39 -3.96 0.04
C LEU A 13 11.53 -4.42 -0.87
N PRO A 14 12.08 -5.63 -0.70
CA PRO A 14 13.02 -6.18 -1.67
C PRO A 14 12.27 -6.53 -2.96
N ASP A 15 12.95 -6.36 -4.09
CA ASP A 15 12.41 -6.72 -5.40
C ASP A 15 11.95 -8.19 -5.41
N GLY A 16 10.79 -8.44 -6.03
CA GLY A 16 10.17 -9.76 -6.06
C GLY A 16 9.43 -10.18 -4.78
N LYS A 17 9.39 -9.36 -3.72
CA LYS A 17 8.62 -9.65 -2.50
C LYS A 17 7.14 -9.84 -2.83
N ASN A 18 6.52 -10.87 -2.27
CA ASN A 18 5.08 -11.05 -2.38
C ASN A 18 4.34 -9.95 -1.60
N LEU A 19 3.36 -9.36 -2.27
CA LEU A 19 2.39 -8.45 -1.69
C LEU A 19 0.99 -8.94 -1.99
N LEU A 20 0.13 -8.84 -1.00
CA LEU A 20 -1.28 -9.16 -1.04
C LEU A 20 -2.10 -7.87 -1.00
N LYS A 21 -3.32 -7.96 -1.51
CA LYS A 21 -4.36 -6.96 -1.28
C LYS A 21 -5.70 -7.64 -1.06
N GLN A 22 -6.64 -6.90 -0.49
CA GLN A 22 -8.05 -7.27 -0.47
C GLN A 22 -8.88 -6.15 -1.10
N GLY A 23 -9.40 -6.41 -2.30
CA GLY A 23 -10.24 -5.48 -3.06
C GLY A 23 -11.73 -5.87 -3.01
N CYS A 24 -12.61 -4.89 -3.17
CA CYS A 24 -14.06 -5.11 -3.15
C CYS A 24 -14.58 -5.94 -4.34
N LYS A 25 -13.85 -5.98 -5.46
CA LYS A 25 -14.26 -6.69 -6.67
C LYS A 25 -13.54 -8.01 -6.86
N THR A 26 -12.24 -8.04 -6.57
CA THR A 26 -11.41 -9.23 -6.82
C THR A 26 -11.13 -10.03 -5.56
N GLY A 27 -11.56 -9.56 -4.38
CA GLY A 27 -11.25 -10.21 -3.11
C GLY A 27 -9.76 -10.16 -2.82
N VAL A 28 -9.22 -11.25 -2.25
CA VAL A 28 -7.80 -11.34 -1.95
C VAL A 28 -7.02 -11.75 -3.20
N THR A 29 -6.02 -10.95 -3.57
CA THR A 29 -5.08 -11.26 -4.65
C THR A 29 -3.66 -11.04 -4.17
N TRP A 30 -2.70 -11.67 -4.82
CA TRP A 30 -1.28 -11.53 -4.50
C TRP A 30 -0.43 -11.43 -5.77
N GLY A 31 0.65 -10.66 -5.70
CA GLY A 31 1.60 -10.49 -6.79
C GLY A 31 2.99 -10.15 -6.25
N LYS A 32 3.94 -9.93 -7.15
CA LYS A 32 5.33 -9.62 -6.80
C LYS A 32 5.60 -8.13 -6.91
N TYR A 33 6.13 -7.56 -5.84
CA TYR A 33 6.66 -6.20 -5.85
C TYR A 33 7.75 -6.07 -6.90
N SER A 34 7.72 -4.96 -7.63
CA SER A 34 8.75 -4.55 -8.58
C SER A 34 9.32 -3.21 -8.13
N LYS A 35 10.65 -3.13 -8.02
CA LYS A 35 11.38 -1.90 -7.66
C LYS A 35 11.42 -0.87 -8.80
N LEU A 36 10.87 -1.20 -9.96
CA LEU A 36 10.80 -0.24 -11.08
C LEU A 36 9.91 0.94 -10.70
N ALA A 37 10.53 2.13 -10.68
CA ALA A 37 9.80 3.39 -10.50
C ALA A 37 8.77 3.51 -11.62
N THR A 38 7.50 3.61 -11.25
CA THR A 38 6.40 3.75 -12.19
C THR A 38 5.85 5.15 -12.09
N THR A 39 6.16 5.98 -13.08
CA THR A 39 5.62 7.33 -13.15
C THR A 39 4.18 7.28 -13.66
N VAL A 40 3.24 7.74 -12.84
CA VAL A 40 1.82 7.76 -13.16
C VAL A 40 1.37 9.18 -13.48
N PHE A 41 0.74 9.34 -14.64
CA PHE A 41 0.12 10.59 -15.06
C PHE A 41 -1.37 10.52 -14.74
N THR A 42 -1.79 11.34 -13.78
CA THR A 42 -3.20 11.46 -13.40
C THR A 42 -3.72 12.80 -13.89
N ALA A 43 -4.76 12.78 -14.73
CA ALA A 43 -5.45 14.00 -15.11
C ALA A 43 -6.56 14.29 -14.08
N ALA A 44 -6.47 15.42 -13.40
CA ALA A 44 -7.57 15.93 -12.60
C ALA A 44 -8.78 16.25 -13.50
N LYS A 45 -9.98 16.34 -12.94
CA LYS A 45 -11.17 16.80 -13.68
C LYS A 45 -11.00 18.19 -14.32
N SER A 46 -10.09 19.00 -13.77
CA SER A 46 -9.68 20.30 -14.31
C SER A 46 -8.75 20.22 -15.54
N GLY A 47 -8.28 19.03 -15.92
CA GLY A 47 -7.28 18.83 -16.96
C GLY A 47 -5.83 19.00 -16.50
N GLU A 48 -5.59 19.34 -15.22
CA GLU A 48 -4.25 19.39 -14.64
C GLU A 48 -3.63 17.99 -14.61
N LEU A 49 -2.47 17.83 -15.26
CA LEU A 49 -1.68 16.62 -15.19
C LEU A 49 -0.83 16.62 -13.93
N ARG A 50 -0.99 15.58 -13.12
CA ARG A 50 -0.11 15.30 -11.98
C ARG A 50 0.72 14.07 -12.26
N THR A 51 2.00 14.21 -11.98
CA THR A 51 2.98 13.15 -12.10
C THR A 51 3.33 12.68 -10.70
N THR A 52 3.18 11.39 -10.44
CA THR A 52 3.61 10.77 -9.18
C THR A 52 4.51 9.58 -9.47
N ASP A 53 5.55 9.42 -8.65
CA ASP A 53 6.41 8.23 -8.70
C ASP A 53 5.85 7.18 -7.75
N GLU A 54 5.43 6.07 -8.35
CA GLU A 54 4.64 5.05 -7.67
C GLU A 54 5.35 3.70 -7.73
N HIS A 55 4.99 2.88 -6.75
CA HIS A 55 5.46 1.51 -6.64
C HIS A 55 4.54 0.59 -7.43
N SER A 56 5.04 -0.56 -7.88
CA SER A 56 4.25 -1.51 -8.66
C SER A 56 4.28 -2.94 -8.12
N VAL A 57 3.17 -3.65 -8.33
CA VAL A 57 3.04 -5.09 -8.13
C VAL A 57 2.64 -5.72 -9.44
N VAL A 58 3.41 -6.74 -9.85
CA VAL A 58 3.20 -7.51 -11.06
C VAL A 58 2.54 -8.84 -10.71
N TYR A 59 1.45 -9.15 -11.40
CA TYR A 59 0.69 -10.38 -11.25
C TYR A 59 0.91 -11.32 -12.44
N ASP A 60 0.57 -12.60 -12.27
CA ASP A 60 0.57 -13.56 -13.38
C ASP A 60 -0.48 -13.15 -14.43
N ILE A 61 -0.27 -13.52 -15.69
CA ILE A 61 -1.01 -13.05 -16.86
C ILE A 61 -2.45 -13.60 -16.88
N LYS A 62 -2.75 -14.61 -16.06
CA LYS A 62 -3.93 -15.47 -16.21
C LYS A 62 -5.23 -14.94 -15.59
N HIS A 63 -5.21 -13.92 -14.74
CA HIS A 63 -6.42 -13.40 -14.09
C HIS A 63 -6.44 -11.87 -13.99
N ASP A 64 -7.65 -11.32 -13.92
CA ASP A 64 -7.85 -9.91 -13.61
C ASP A 64 -7.63 -9.69 -12.10
N PHE A 65 -6.42 -9.31 -11.71
CA PHE A 65 -6.06 -9.17 -10.30
C PHE A 65 -6.38 -7.79 -9.69
N PHE A 66 -6.82 -6.83 -10.51
CA PHE A 66 -7.25 -5.50 -10.06
C PHE A 66 -8.31 -4.92 -11.01
N LYS A 67 -9.47 -4.54 -10.47
CA LYS A 67 -10.59 -4.00 -11.25
C LYS A 67 -11.06 -2.64 -10.71
N PRO A 68 -11.74 -1.81 -11.52
CA PRO A 68 -12.45 -0.63 -11.02
C PRO A 68 -13.34 -1.00 -9.83
N GLY A 69 -13.06 -0.40 -8.67
CA GLY A 69 -13.66 -0.75 -7.38
C GLY A 69 -12.71 -1.40 -6.38
N ASP A 70 -11.52 -1.83 -6.80
CA ASP A 70 -10.43 -2.27 -5.91
C ASP A 70 -9.49 -1.12 -5.49
N SER A 71 -9.56 0.03 -6.16
CA SER A 71 -8.82 1.24 -5.78
C SER A 71 -9.10 1.64 -4.32
N GLY A 72 -8.05 2.05 -3.62
CA GLY A 72 -8.06 2.30 -2.17
C GLY A 72 -7.76 1.08 -1.31
N SER A 73 -7.61 -0.12 -1.91
CA SER A 73 -7.17 -1.30 -1.15
C SER A 73 -5.74 -1.16 -0.65
N LEU A 74 -5.50 -1.64 0.57
CA LEU A 74 -4.15 -1.69 1.14
C LEU A 74 -3.36 -2.84 0.54
N MET A 75 -2.11 -2.56 0.22
CA MET A 75 -1.09 -3.54 -0.14
C MET A 75 -0.35 -3.95 1.13
N TYR A 76 -0.20 -5.23 1.39
CA TYR A 76 0.44 -5.74 2.60
C TYR A 76 1.23 -7.03 2.35
N ASP A 77 2.23 -7.31 3.18
CA ASP A 77 3.00 -8.56 3.09
C ASP A 77 2.32 -9.73 3.81
N GLU A 78 2.90 -10.93 3.75
CA GLU A 78 2.34 -12.12 4.40
C GLU A 78 2.21 -12.02 5.93
N ARG A 79 2.90 -11.06 6.57
CA ARG A 79 2.82 -10.78 8.01
C ARG A 79 1.78 -9.70 8.33
N GLY A 80 1.08 -9.20 7.32
CA GLY A 80 0.09 -8.13 7.44
C GLY A 80 0.70 -6.74 7.49
N TYR A 81 2.00 -6.58 7.22
CA TYR A 81 2.58 -5.24 7.23
C TYR A 81 2.19 -4.45 5.99
N ILE A 82 1.71 -3.22 6.19
CA ILE A 82 1.23 -2.37 5.09
C ILE A 82 2.41 -1.81 4.29
N ALA A 83 2.44 -2.12 3.01
CA ALA A 83 3.35 -1.59 2.00
C ALA A 83 2.88 -0.23 1.46
N GLY A 84 1.56 -0.05 1.36
CA GLY A 84 0.96 1.14 0.77
C GLY A 84 -0.49 0.95 0.36
N MET A 85 -0.97 1.81 -0.54
CA MET A 85 -2.36 1.82 -1.01
C MET A 85 -2.45 1.81 -2.53
N ALA A 86 -3.12 0.81 -3.08
CA ALA A 86 -3.32 0.67 -4.52
C ALA A 86 -4.36 1.67 -5.02
N PHE A 87 -4.12 2.28 -6.17
CA PHE A 87 -5.06 3.26 -6.74
C PHE A 87 -5.37 3.03 -8.21
N GLY A 88 -4.50 2.33 -8.95
CA GLY A 88 -4.68 2.06 -10.37
C GLY A 88 -4.08 0.74 -10.81
N GLY A 89 -4.47 0.31 -12.01
CA GLY A 89 -3.92 -0.86 -12.66
C GLY A 89 -3.77 -0.64 -14.17
N GLN A 90 -2.71 -1.19 -14.74
CA GLN A 90 -2.46 -1.28 -16.18
C GLN A 90 -2.53 -2.73 -16.64
N VAL A 91 -2.58 -2.92 -17.97
CA VAL A 91 -2.55 -4.24 -18.63
C VAL A 91 -3.63 -5.16 -18.03
N SER A 92 -4.88 -4.69 -18.04
CA SER A 92 -6.02 -5.41 -17.47
C SER A 92 -5.86 -5.81 -15.99
N GLY A 93 -5.10 -5.02 -15.21
CA GLY A 93 -4.88 -5.26 -13.79
C GLY A 93 -3.70 -6.19 -13.47
N GLN A 94 -2.84 -6.50 -14.45
CA GLN A 94 -1.62 -7.28 -14.24
C GLN A 94 -0.48 -6.47 -13.62
N ILE A 95 -0.46 -5.16 -13.85
CA ILE A 95 0.46 -4.23 -13.18
C ILE A 95 -0.40 -3.32 -12.32
N VAL A 96 -0.28 -3.44 -11.01
CA VAL A 96 -1.00 -2.58 -10.06
C VAL A 96 -0.02 -1.57 -9.52
N VAL A 97 -0.41 -0.29 -9.58
CA VAL A 97 0.37 0.81 -9.01
C VAL A 97 -0.19 1.21 -7.66
N PHE A 98 0.71 1.52 -6.73
CA PHE A 98 0.36 1.87 -5.37
C PHE A 98 1.31 2.92 -4.80
N THR A 99 0.75 3.78 -3.97
CA THR A 99 1.53 4.77 -3.21
C THR A 99 2.11 4.13 -1.98
N HIS A 100 3.43 4.24 -1.82
CA HIS A 100 4.14 3.72 -0.67
C HIS A 100 3.59 4.31 0.63
N ILE A 101 3.56 3.52 1.69
CA ILE A 101 2.92 3.92 2.95
C ILE A 101 3.54 5.18 3.57
N ASP A 102 4.86 5.35 3.46
CA ASP A 102 5.54 6.53 3.98
C ASP A 102 5.13 7.80 3.24
N ASN A 103 5.05 7.75 1.91
CA ASN A 103 4.59 8.86 1.07
C ASN A 103 3.12 9.19 1.37
N LEU A 104 2.27 8.17 1.49
CA LEU A 104 0.87 8.33 1.82
C LEU A 104 0.66 9.01 3.18
N ILE A 105 1.42 8.59 4.21
CA ILE A 105 1.37 9.20 5.54
C ILE A 105 1.87 10.64 5.48
N ALA A 106 2.98 10.91 4.79
CA ALA A 106 3.54 12.25 4.64
C ALA A 106 2.52 13.20 3.99
N ASP A 107 1.92 12.79 2.86
CA ASP A 107 0.91 13.56 2.14
C ASP A 107 -0.33 13.85 2.98
N ILE A 108 -0.83 12.86 3.72
CA ILE A 108 -1.98 13.05 4.63
C ILE A 108 -1.63 14.10 5.69
N LYS A 109 -0.46 13.99 6.32
CA LYS A 109 -0.04 14.94 7.37
C LYS A 109 0.12 16.34 6.81
N GLU A 110 0.76 16.49 5.65
CA GLU A 110 0.95 17.78 4.99
C GLU A 110 -0.39 18.46 4.67
N ARG A 111 -1.34 17.71 4.11
CA ARG A 111 -2.64 18.27 3.66
C ARG A 111 -3.61 18.56 4.79
N THR A 112 -3.55 17.78 5.88
CA THR A 112 -4.55 17.84 6.95
C THR A 112 -4.04 18.48 8.24
N GLY A 113 -2.72 18.59 8.41
CA GLY A 113 -2.10 18.98 9.68
C GLY A 113 -2.18 17.90 10.76
N ALA A 114 -2.63 16.68 10.43
CA ALA A 114 -2.73 15.59 11.39
C ALA A 114 -1.36 15.23 11.98
N LYS A 115 -1.29 15.06 13.31
CA LYS A 115 -0.06 14.62 13.99
C LYS A 115 0.13 13.11 13.92
N ARG A 116 -0.97 12.36 13.88
CA ARG A 116 -1.01 10.89 13.86
C ARG A 116 -1.97 10.41 12.79
N VAL A 117 -1.52 9.43 12.01
CA VAL A 117 -2.31 8.72 10.99
C VAL A 117 -2.31 7.25 11.37
N VAL A 118 -3.48 6.62 11.33
CA VAL A 118 -3.71 5.24 11.77
C VAL A 118 -4.47 4.52 10.66
N PHE A 119 -3.94 3.37 10.21
CA PHE A 119 -4.68 2.45 9.35
C PHE A 119 -5.00 1.20 10.15
N TYR A 120 -6.29 0.87 10.21
CA TYR A 120 -6.78 -0.29 10.94
C TYR A 120 -6.56 -1.56 10.09
N GLY A 121 -5.35 -2.11 10.17
CA GLY A 121 -4.96 -3.33 9.45
C GLY A 121 -3.78 -4.08 10.05
N GLN A 122 -3.11 -3.51 11.05
CA GLN A 122 -1.96 -4.10 11.76
C GLN A 122 -2.26 -4.20 13.26
N GLU A 123 -1.79 -5.27 13.89
CA GLU A 123 -1.71 -5.36 15.36
C GLU A 123 -0.57 -4.49 15.88
N GLU A 124 -0.71 -3.93 17.08
CA GLU A 124 0.40 -3.21 17.72
C GLU A 124 1.59 -4.17 17.90
N PRO A 125 2.82 -3.74 17.58
CA PRO A 125 3.97 -4.47 18.07
C PRO A 125 3.89 -4.43 19.60
N VAL A 126 3.83 -5.63 20.21
CA VAL A 126 4.04 -5.77 21.65
C VAL A 126 5.41 -5.16 21.92
N GLU A 127 5.47 -4.08 22.70
CA GLU A 127 6.75 -3.62 23.21
C GLU A 127 7.35 -4.79 23.98
N GLU A 128 8.50 -5.29 23.52
CA GLU A 128 9.33 -6.17 24.35
C GLU A 128 9.67 -5.34 25.58
N CYS A 129 8.96 -5.57 26.69
CA CYS A 129 9.42 -5.12 27.97
C CYS A 129 10.81 -5.72 28.13
N ASP A 130 11.84 -4.86 28.18
CA ASP A 130 13.17 -5.24 28.60
C ASP A 130 13.01 -6.01 29.90
N ILE A 131 13.22 -7.33 29.84
CA ILE A 131 13.27 -8.17 31.02
C ILE A 131 14.60 -7.78 31.67
N ASP A 132 14.54 -6.84 32.61
CA ASP A 132 15.64 -6.54 33.51
C ASP A 132 16.11 -7.86 34.12
N GLN A 133 17.31 -8.26 33.73
CA GLN A 133 18.01 -9.40 34.33
C GLN A 133 18.40 -8.99 35.76
N HIS A 134 17.80 -9.66 36.74
CA HIS A 134 18.29 -9.72 38.12
C HIS A 134 18.44 -11.18 38.55
#